data_AF-A0A455STI9-F1
#
_entry.id   AF-A0A455STI9-F1
#
_cell.length_a   1.000
_cell.length_b   1.000
_cell.length_c   1.000
_cell.angle_alpha   90.00
_cell.angle_beta   90.00
_cell.angle_gamma   90.00
#
_symmetry.space_group_name_H-M   'P 1'
#
loop_
_entity.id
_entity.type
_entity.pdbx_description
1 polymer ?
#
loop_
_entity_poly.entity_id
_entity_poly.type
_entity_poly.pdbx_seq_one_letter_code
_entity_poly.pdbx_strand_id
1 'polypeptide(L)' 'MSSKVEMPFRTEDAQEQYFQVTDAVPAQVWYWAAVSSIVASAMMFLMNKKDWAIFVGQWPPAFLLFAIFHKILRPSSR' A
#
# COMPACT_ATOMS: atom_id res chain seq x y z
N MET A 1 13.03 -33.05 -39.39
CA MET A 1 13.74 -32.37 -38.28
C MET A 1 12.91 -31.17 -37.88
N SER A 2 11.98 -31.38 -36.94
CA SER A 2 12.00 -30.82 -35.58
C SER A 2 11.88 -29.29 -35.51
N SER A 3 10.64 -28.88 -35.26
CA SER A 3 10.24 -27.96 -34.18
C SER A 3 10.71 -26.51 -34.24
N LYS A 4 9.75 -25.61 -34.52
CA LYS A 4 9.52 -24.48 -33.61
C LYS A 4 8.08 -24.00 -33.73
N VAL A 5 7.25 -24.46 -32.80
CA VAL A 5 5.94 -23.87 -32.51
C VAL A 5 6.22 -22.47 -31.94
N GLU A 6 6.06 -21.43 -32.76
CA GLU A 6 6.10 -20.04 -32.30
C GLU A 6 4.78 -19.73 -31.59
N MET A 7 4.75 -20.06 -30.31
CA MET A 7 3.73 -19.65 -29.35
C MET A 7 3.73 -18.11 -29.27
N PRO A 8 2.61 -17.40 -29.53
CA PRO A 8 2.51 -15.97 -29.26
C PRO A 8 2.23 -15.76 -27.78
N PHE A 9 3.15 -16.20 -26.91
CA PHE A 9 3.18 -15.72 -25.52
C PHE A 9 4.18 -14.57 -25.50
N ARG A 10 3.65 -13.41 -25.84
CA ARG A 10 4.39 -12.16 -25.95
C ARG A 10 4.90 -11.84 -24.55
N THR A 11 6.22 -11.73 -24.40
CA THR A 11 6.84 -11.37 -23.12
C THR A 11 6.49 -9.93 -22.68
N GLU A 12 5.85 -9.15 -23.56
CA GLU A 12 5.36 -7.78 -23.28
C GLU A 12 4.17 -7.79 -22.31
N ASP A 13 3.26 -8.77 -22.36
CA ASP A 13 2.08 -8.84 -21.47
C ASP A 13 2.47 -9.09 -20.00
N ALA A 14 3.48 -9.93 -19.76
CA ALA A 14 3.99 -10.19 -18.41
C ALA A 14 4.80 -9.01 -17.84
N GLN A 15 5.43 -8.20 -18.72
CA GLN A 15 6.18 -7.01 -18.32
C GLN A 15 5.25 -5.82 -18.04
N GLU A 16 4.24 -5.56 -18.87
CA GLU A 16 3.28 -4.47 -18.65
C GLU A 16 2.47 -4.64 -17.35
N GLN A 17 2.16 -5.89 -16.97
CA GLN A 17 1.50 -6.16 -15.70
C GLN A 17 2.41 -5.88 -14.49
N TYR A 18 3.73 -6.05 -14.62
CA TYR A 18 4.69 -5.83 -13.51
C TYR A 18 4.97 -4.34 -13.25
N PHE A 19 4.91 -3.49 -14.27
CA PHE A 19 5.16 -2.06 -14.14
C PHE A 19 3.97 -1.29 -13.53
N GLN A 20 2.73 -1.79 -13.70
CA GLN A 20 1.55 -1.15 -13.12
C GLN A 20 1.39 -1.36 -11.61
N VAL A 21 1.88 -2.49 -11.07
CA VAL A 21 1.83 -2.76 -9.62
C VAL A 21 2.98 -2.13 -8.84
N THR A 22 4.03 -1.64 -9.49
CA THR A 22 5.25 -1.22 -8.77
C THR A 22 5.36 0.29 -8.62
N ASP A 23 4.84 1.07 -9.58
CA ASP A 23 5.10 2.51 -9.61
C ASP A 23 4.15 3.33 -8.73
N ALA A 24 3.29 2.73 -7.90
CA ALA A 24 2.30 3.45 -7.07
C ALA A 24 2.19 2.96 -5.61
N VAL A 25 3.01 2.00 -5.19
CA VAL A 25 2.81 1.27 -3.92
C VAL A 25 3.62 1.80 -2.71
N PRO A 26 4.00 3.09 -2.59
CA PRO A 26 4.32 3.63 -1.26
C PRO A 26 3.05 3.91 -0.44
N ALA A 27 2.03 4.52 -1.05
CA ALA A 27 0.89 5.08 -0.32
C ALA A 27 -0.03 4.01 0.29
N GLN A 28 -0.18 2.86 -0.38
CA GLN A 28 -1.07 1.79 0.06
C GLN A 28 -0.59 1.14 1.36
N VAL A 29 0.74 1.00 1.54
CA VAL A 29 1.34 0.47 2.78
C VAL A 29 1.00 1.36 3.97
N TRP A 30 1.18 2.67 3.82
CA TRP A 30 0.85 3.64 4.86
C TRP A 30 -0.66 3.74 5.14
N TYR A 31 -1.50 3.54 4.11
CA TYR A 31 -2.95 3.46 4.28
C TYR A 31 -3.36 2.24 5.10
N TRP A 32 -2.85 1.05 4.77
CA TRP A 32 -3.08 -0.16 5.57
C TRP A 32 -2.52 -0.04 6.98
N ALA A 33 -1.38 0.64 7.17
CA ALA A 33 -0.86 0.95 8.50
C ALA A 33 -1.83 1.82 9.30
N ALA A 34 -2.37 2.89 8.72
CA ALA A 34 -3.38 3.73 9.35
C ALA A 34 -4.63 2.93 9.74
N VAL A 35 -5.16 2.10 8.83
CA VAL A 35 -6.31 1.24 9.08
C VAL A 35 -6.01 0.24 10.19
N SER A 36 -4.85 -0.41 10.18
CA SER A 36 -4.43 -1.36 11.22
C SER A 36 -4.36 -0.71 12.60
N SER A 37 -3.92 0.56 12.68
CA SER A 37 -3.88 1.33 13.92
C SER A 37 -5.28 1.59 14.47
N ILE A 38 -6.24 1.92 13.61
CA ILE A 38 -7.65 2.11 13.99
C ILE A 38 -8.23 0.79 14.52
N VAL A 39 -8.00 -0.31 13.81
CA VAL A 39 -8.50 -1.64 14.19
C VAL A 39 -7.88 -2.10 15.51
N ALA A 40 -6.57 -1.93 15.69
CA ALA A 40 -5.87 -2.27 16.92
C ALA A 40 -6.38 -1.43 18.11
N SER A 41 -6.63 -0.13 17.90
CA SER A 41 -7.24 0.75 18.90
C SER A 41 -8.64 0.27 19.28
N ALA A 42 -9.48 -0.05 18.30
CA ALA A 42 -10.83 -0.56 18.54
C ALA A 42 -10.82 -1.89 19.32
N MET A 43 -9.92 -2.82 18.97
CA MET A 43 -9.74 -4.06 19.72
C MET A 43 -9.31 -3.81 21.17
N MET A 44 -8.37 -2.90 21.42
CA MET A 44 -7.95 -2.54 22.78
C MET A 44 -9.06 -1.84 23.57
N PHE A 45 -9.90 -1.04 22.91
CA PHE A 45 -11.03 -0.38 23.55
C PHE A 45 -12.07 -1.41 24.02
N LEU A 46 -12.33 -2.45 23.21
CA LEU A 46 -13.19 -3.58 23.58
C LEU A 46 -12.60 -4.41 24.74
N MET A 47 -11.27 -4.48 24.83
CA MET A 47 -10.56 -5.12 25.95
C MET A 47 -10.48 -4.24 27.21
N ASN A 48 -11.20 -3.12 27.28
CA ASN A 48 -11.21 -2.16 28.40
C ASN A 48 -9.86 -1.48 28.68
N LYS A 49 -8.88 -1.56 27.75
CA LYS A 49 -7.57 -0.89 27.85
C LYS A 49 -7.62 0.50 27.20
N LYS A 50 -8.45 1.39 27.76
CA LYS A 50 -8.75 2.71 27.16
C LYS A 50 -7.53 3.60 26.93
N ASP A 51 -6.59 3.68 27.87
CA ASP A 51 -5.40 4.54 27.71
C ASP A 51 -4.54 4.10 26.51
N TRP A 52 -4.35 2.79 26.37
CA TRP A 52 -3.63 2.21 25.24
C TRP A 52 -4.39 2.35 23.93
N ALA A 53 -5.71 2.17 23.96
CA ALA A 53 -6.56 2.34 22.79
C ALA A 53 -6.50 3.79 22.27
N ILE A 54 -6.58 4.79 23.14
CA ILE A 54 -6.51 6.20 22.76
C ILE A 54 -5.11 6.53 22.22
N PHE A 55 -4.05 6.04 22.87
CA PHE A 55 -2.68 6.22 22.39
C PHE A 55 -2.53 5.70 20.95
N VAL A 56 -2.91 4.44 20.69
CA VAL A 56 -2.81 3.81 19.36
C VAL A 56 -3.78 4.44 18.34
N GLY A 57 -4.95 4.91 18.80
CA GLY A 57 -5.97 5.53 17.96
C GLY A 57 -5.61 6.92 17.43
N GLN A 58 -4.59 7.57 17.99
CA GLN A 58 -4.12 8.90 17.56
C GLN A 58 -3.04 8.86 16.47
N TRP A 59 -2.49 7.69 16.14
CA TRP A 59 -1.47 7.52 15.09
C TRP A 59 -1.97 7.48 13.62
N PRO A 60 -3.24 7.19 13.28
CA PRO A 60 -3.71 7.20 11.89
C PRO A 60 -3.41 8.50 11.10
N PRO A 61 -3.60 9.71 11.66
CA PRO A 61 -3.26 10.97 11.00
C PRO A 61 -1.78 11.06 10.59
N ALA A 62 -0.86 10.55 11.42
CA ALA A 62 0.57 10.58 11.12
C ALA A 62 0.91 9.69 9.91
N PHE A 63 0.36 8.47 9.87
CA PHE A 63 0.54 7.56 8.73
C PHE A 63 -0.07 8.10 7.44
N LEU A 64 -1.27 8.70 7.51
CA LEU A 64 -1.92 9.31 6.36
C LEU A 64 -1.15 10.52 5.83
N LEU A 65 -0.61 11.36 6.72
CA LEU A 65 0.24 12.49 6.31
C LEU A 65 1.46 12.00 5.54
N PHE A 66 2.11 10.95 6.01
CA PHE A 66 3.28 10.36 5.34
C PHE A 66 2.91 9.73 3.98
N ALA A 67 1.76 9.06 3.90
CA ALA A 67 1.21 8.50 2.65
C ALA A 67 0.97 9.59 1.60
N ILE A 68 0.33 10.68 2.01
CA ILE A 68 -0.01 11.81 1.15
C ILE A 68 1.24 12.57 0.76
N PHE A 69 2.18 12.78 1.69
CA PHE A 69 3.46 13.42 1.43
C PHE A 69 4.24 12.72 0.31
N HIS A 70 4.40 11.39 0.37
CA HIS A 70 5.05 10.63 -0.71
C HIS A 70 4.33 10.73 -2.05
N LYS A 71 3.01 10.89 -2.03
CA LYS A 71 2.18 11.00 -3.24
C LYS A 71 2.24 12.39 -3.86
N ILE A 72 2.29 13.46 -3.05
CA ILE A 72 2.41 14.86 -3.50
C ILE A 72 3.83 15.18 -3.95
N LEU A 73 4.84 14.60 -3.28
CA LEU A 73 6.25 14.80 -3.64
C LEU A 73 6.68 14.10 -4.92
N ARG A 74 5.84 13.28 -5.53
CA ARG A 74 6.12 12.80 -6.88
C ARG A 74 6.13 14.04 -7.80
N PRO A 75 7.29 14.46 -8.31
CA PRO A 75 7.31 15.59 -9.21
C PRO A 75 6.44 15.22 -10.41
N SER A 76 5.46 16.08 -10.70
CA SER A 76 4.76 16.09 -11.98
C SER A 76 5.87 16.30 -13.02
N SER A 77 6.39 15.21 -13.58
CA SER A 77 7.34 15.26 -14.68
C SER A 77 6.64 15.93 -15.85
N ARG A 78 6.93 17.22 -16.05
CA ARG A 78 6.71 17.96 -17.29
C ARG A 78 8.06 18.18 -17.93
#